data_AF-A0A4Q5XHN3-F1
#
_entry.id   AF-A0A4Q5XHN3-F1
#
_cell.length_a   1.000
_cell.length_b   1.000
_cell.length_c   1.000
_cell.angle_alpha   90.00
_cell.angle_beta   90.00
_cell.angle_gamma   90.00
#
_symmetry.space_group_name_H-M   'P 1'
#
loop_
_entity.id
_entity.type
_entity.pdbx_description
1 polymer ?
#
loop_
_entity_poly.entity_id
_entity_poly.type
_entity_poly.pdbx_seq_one_letter_code
_entity_poly.pdbx_strand_id
1 'polypeptide(L)'
;MLDRAAAETSLAALDVQRSTHHVLESIPVATFPLFIIEDRSGFRFLDAIGAADVIATMRPPSVDGEPTLFVIFSEYRPEVDGRDEMGRLRHVHLDHDRIAEFRRAGLTSMIE
;
A
#
# COMPACT_ATOMS: atom_id res chain seq x y z
N MET A 1 41.53 -35.10 4.63
CA MET A 1 40.94 -34.73 3.33
C MET A 1 39.50 -34.36 3.59
N LEU A 2 39.20 -33.06 3.67
CA LEU A 2 37.84 -32.57 3.87
C LEU A 2 37.07 -32.71 2.55
N ASP A 3 35.87 -33.25 2.68
CA ASP A 3 34.99 -33.71 1.62
C ASP A 3 34.45 -32.53 0.80
N ARG A 4 34.99 -32.36 -0.42
CA ARG A 4 34.70 -31.25 -1.33
C ARG A 4 33.24 -31.27 -1.81
N ALA A 5 32.59 -32.44 -1.77
CA ALA A 5 31.19 -32.63 -2.19
C ALA A 5 30.18 -32.06 -1.18
N ALA A 6 30.53 -32.02 0.11
CA ALA A 6 29.68 -31.45 1.15
C ALA A 6 29.61 -29.91 1.09
N ALA A 7 30.66 -29.26 0.60
CA ALA A 7 30.72 -27.80 0.46
C ALA A 7 29.91 -27.28 -0.75
N GLU A 8 29.88 -28.02 -1.85
CA GLU A 8 29.14 -27.62 -3.07
C GLU A 8 27.62 -27.79 -2.91
N THR A 9 27.19 -28.77 -2.10
CA THR A 9 25.78 -28.95 -1.74
C THR A 9 25.25 -27.81 -0.86
N SER A 10 26.14 -27.15 -0.10
CA SER A 10 25.77 -26.01 0.75
C SER A 10 25.64 -24.69 -0.02
N LEU A 11 26.29 -24.54 -1.20
CA LEU A 11 26.17 -23.33 -2.01
C LEU A 11 24.95 -23.37 -2.95
N ALA A 12 24.57 -24.55 -3.45
CA ALA A 12 23.37 -24.69 -4.29
C ALA A 12 22.05 -24.55 -3.49
N ALA A 13 22.10 -24.70 -2.15
CA ALA A 13 20.96 -24.47 -1.25
C ALA A 13 20.82 -23.01 -0.78
N LEU A 14 21.77 -22.13 -1.13
CA LEU A 14 21.72 -20.70 -0.81
C LEU A 14 21.09 -19.87 -1.92
N ASP A 15 20.74 -20.49 -3.04
CA ASP A 15 20.06 -19.81 -4.13
C ASP A 15 18.53 -19.83 -3.88
N VAL A 16 17.93 -18.64 -4.01
CA VAL A 16 16.51 -18.32 -3.78
C VAL A 16 16.06 -18.01 -2.32
N GLN A 17 16.95 -17.56 -1.43
CA GLN A 17 16.48 -16.59 -0.42
C GLN A 17 16.46 -15.20 -1.07
N ARG A 18 15.40 -14.92 -1.84
CA ARG A 18 15.10 -13.56 -2.32
C ARG A 18 15.05 -12.66 -1.10
N SER A 19 16.13 -11.92 -0.87
CA SER A 19 16.20 -10.96 0.21
C SER A 19 15.28 -9.81 -0.18
N THR A 20 14.05 -9.82 0.35
CA THR A 20 13.13 -8.69 0.19
C THR A 20 13.69 -7.52 0.97
N HIS A 21 14.24 -6.55 0.24
CA HIS A 21 14.71 -5.30 0.84
C HIS A 21 13.51 -4.37 0.92
N HIS A 22 13.07 -4.09 2.15
CA HIS A 22 12.05 -3.07 2.40
C HIS A 22 12.74 -1.73 2.56
N VAL A 23 12.47 -0.79 1.65
CA VAL A 23 12.89 0.60 1.81
C VAL A 23 11.89 1.27 2.74
N LEU A 24 12.35 1.70 3.91
CA LEU A 24 11.58 2.48 4.87
C LEU A 24 11.92 3.95 4.67
N GLU A 25 10.96 4.73 4.15
CA GLU A 25 11.09 6.18 4.03
C GLU A 25 10.31 6.86 5.16
N SER A 26 10.97 7.76 5.89
CA SER A 26 10.30 8.61 6.88
C SER A 26 9.61 9.76 6.15
N ILE A 27 8.29 9.71 6.12
CA ILE A 27 7.48 10.86 5.70
C ILE A 27 7.46 11.93 6.81
N PRO A 28 7.41 13.24 6.46
CA PRO A 28 7.14 14.30 7.42
C PRO A 28 5.87 14.01 8.23
N VAL A 29 5.72 14.61 9.42
CA VAL A 29 4.57 14.41 10.33
C VAL A 29 3.27 14.29 9.52
N ALA A 30 2.76 13.06 9.40
CA ALA A 30 1.55 12.80 8.66
C ALA A 30 0.39 13.49 9.37
N THR A 31 -0.29 14.40 8.67
CA THR A 31 -1.54 14.99 9.15
C THR A 31 -2.69 14.06 8.77
N PHE A 32 -3.54 13.74 9.73
CA PHE A 32 -4.73 12.96 9.46
C PHE A 32 -5.86 13.85 8.91
N PRO A 33 -6.70 13.34 7.97
CA PRO A 33 -6.64 11.99 7.40
C PRO A 33 -5.45 11.81 6.44
N LEU A 34 -4.79 10.64 6.56
CA LEU A 34 -3.72 10.19 5.66
C LEU A 34 -4.32 9.23 4.64
N PHE A 35 -3.89 9.34 3.39
CA PHE A 35 -4.34 8.50 2.30
C PHE A 35 -3.23 7.58 1.83
N ILE A 36 -3.56 6.34 1.48
CA ILE A 36 -2.63 5.40 0.85
C ILE A 36 -3.26 4.89 -0.42
N ILE A 37 -2.55 4.97 -1.54
CA ILE A 37 -2.92 4.28 -2.78
C ILE A 37 -1.99 3.09 -2.93
N GLU A 38 -2.58 1.90 -2.90
CA GLU A 38 -1.91 0.65 -3.23
C GLU A 38 -2.20 0.29 -4.68
N ASP A 39 -1.15 0.08 -5.47
CA ASP A 39 -1.23 -0.48 -6.81
C ASP A 39 -0.10 -1.51 -7.04
N ARG A 40 0.04 -2.01 -8.27
CA ARG A 40 1.07 -3.01 -8.61
C ARG A 40 2.50 -2.54 -8.35
N SER A 41 2.73 -1.25 -8.23
CA SER A 41 4.03 -0.63 -7.96
C SER A 41 4.31 -0.49 -6.46
N GLY A 42 3.32 -0.82 -5.60
CA GLY A 42 3.41 -0.72 -4.15
C GLY A 42 2.49 0.35 -3.57
N PHE A 43 2.93 0.96 -2.46
CA PHE A 43 2.15 1.89 -1.67
C PHE A 43 2.64 3.33 -1.87
N ARG A 44 1.71 4.26 -2.06
CA ARG A 44 1.96 5.70 -2.10
C ARG A 44 1.20 6.38 -0.97
N PHE A 45 1.91 7.10 -0.11
CA PHE A 45 1.36 7.81 1.05
C PHE A 45 1.15 9.28 0.68
N LEU A 46 -0.07 9.79 0.87
CA LEU A 46 -0.52 11.07 0.34
C LEU A 46 -1.34 11.82 1.39
N ASP A 47 -1.26 13.16 1.37
CA ASP A 47 -2.28 13.98 2.00
C ASP A 47 -3.57 14.03 1.13
N ALA A 48 -4.59 14.75 1.59
CA ALA A 48 -5.85 14.86 0.87
C ALA A 48 -5.70 15.48 -0.53
N ILE A 49 -4.78 16.43 -0.70
CA ILE A 49 -4.55 17.12 -1.98
C ILE A 49 -3.87 16.17 -2.95
N GLY A 50 -2.79 15.53 -2.52
CA GLY A 50 -2.07 14.54 -3.32
C GLY A 50 -2.95 13.35 -3.71
N ALA A 51 -3.81 12.87 -2.82
CA ALA A 51 -4.77 11.82 -3.14
C ALA A 51 -5.76 12.28 -4.23
N ALA A 52 -6.31 13.50 -4.11
CA ALA A 52 -7.22 14.05 -5.11
C ALA A 52 -6.53 14.22 -6.48
N ASP A 53 -5.29 14.71 -6.52
CA ASP A 53 -4.51 14.88 -7.75
C ASP A 53 -4.21 13.55 -8.43
N VAL A 54 -3.88 12.52 -7.65
CA VAL A 54 -3.67 11.17 -8.19
C VAL A 54 -4.97 10.63 -8.79
N ILE A 55 -6.12 10.74 -8.11
CA ILE A 55 -7.41 10.27 -8.63
C ILE A 55 -7.83 11.05 -9.90
N ALA A 56 -7.60 12.36 -9.92
CA ALA A 56 -7.88 13.20 -11.08
C ALA A 56 -7.12 12.75 -12.33
N THR A 57 -5.88 12.28 -12.16
CA THR A 57 -5.00 11.87 -13.27
C THR A 57 -4.95 10.35 -13.52
N MET A 58 -5.53 9.54 -12.63
CA MET A 58 -5.49 8.08 -12.70
C MET A 58 -6.16 7.53 -13.96
N ARG A 59 -5.50 6.67 -14.73
CA ARG A 59 -6.20 5.96 -15.82
C ARG A 59 -7.15 4.92 -15.22
N PRO A 60 -8.33 4.70 -15.82
CA PRO A 60 -9.20 3.60 -15.40
C PRO A 60 -8.41 2.28 -15.37
N PRO A 61 -8.53 1.49 -14.28
CA PRO A 61 -7.76 0.28 -14.16
C PRO A 61 -8.20 -0.77 -15.18
N SER A 62 -7.24 -1.59 -15.59
CA SER A 62 -7.51 -2.82 -16.32
C SER A 62 -8.09 -3.88 -15.38
N VAL A 63 -8.86 -4.83 -15.93
CA VAL A 63 -9.53 -5.92 -15.21
C VAL A 63 -8.61 -6.72 -14.28
N ASP A 64 -7.31 -6.77 -14.57
CA ASP A 64 -6.35 -7.63 -13.84
C ASP A 64 -5.76 -6.98 -12.56
N GLY A 65 -6.27 -5.86 -12.07
CA GLY A 65 -5.80 -5.30 -10.80
C GLY A 65 -6.29 -3.89 -10.55
N GLU A 66 -7.29 -3.77 -9.67
CA GLU A 66 -7.82 -2.49 -9.22
C GLU A 66 -6.96 -1.95 -8.08
N PRO A 67 -6.43 -0.72 -8.20
CA PRO A 67 -5.78 -0.04 -7.10
C PRO A 67 -6.71 0.07 -5.90
N THR A 68 -6.17 0.06 -4.69
CA THR A 68 -6.95 0.25 -3.46
C THR A 68 -6.60 1.60 -2.86
N LEU A 69 -7.62 2.39 -2.53
CA LEU A 69 -7.46 3.60 -1.72
C LEU A 69 -7.76 3.27 -0.27
N PHE A 70 -6.83 3.59 0.61
CA PHE A 70 -7.01 3.56 2.05
C PHE A 70 -7.08 4.99 2.61
N VAL A 71 -7.88 5.17 3.65
CA VAL A 71 -7.98 6.39 4.44
C VAL A 71 -7.76 6.03 5.90
N ILE A 72 -6.76 6.66 6.49
CA ILE A 72 -6.39 6.51 7.90
C ILE A 72 -6.79 7.80 8.60
N PHE A 73 -7.65 7.71 9.62
CA PHE A 73 -8.23 8.87 10.29
C PHE A 73 -7.45 9.37 11.50
N SER A 74 -6.61 8.52 12.08
CA SER A 74 -5.83 8.84 13.26
C SER A 74 -4.66 7.86 13.38
N GLU A 75 -3.69 8.21 14.22
CA GLU A 75 -2.58 7.31 14.51
C GLU A 75 -3.14 6.01 15.11
N TYR A 76 -2.75 4.89 14.52
CA TYR A 76 -3.05 3.57 15.03
C TYR A 76 -1.75 2.82 15.27
N ARG A 77 -1.52 2.48 16.54
CA ARG A 77 -0.47 1.56 16.95
C ARG A 77 -1.18 0.32 17.46
N PRO A 78 -1.20 -0.80 16.70
CA PRO A 78 -1.81 -2.01 17.18
C PRO A 78 -1.12 -2.45 18.47
N GLU A 79 -1.90 -2.66 19.53
CA GLU A 79 -1.39 -3.25 20.78
C GLU A 79 -1.09 -4.76 20.60
N VAL A 80 -1.69 -5.37 19.58
CA VAL A 80 -1.53 -6.79 19.22
C VAL A 80 -1.42 -6.89 17.70
N ASP A 81 -0.38 -7.60 17.24
CA ASP A 81 -0.13 -7.85 15.82
C ASP A 81 -1.37 -8.47 15.14
N GLY A 82 -1.72 -7.94 13.96
CA GLY A 82 -2.84 -8.45 13.16
C GLY A 82 -4.24 -8.07 13.64
N ARG A 83 -4.37 -7.26 14.70
CA ARG A 83 -5.66 -6.71 15.12
C ARG A 83 -5.99 -5.46 14.31
N ASP A 84 -7.00 -5.55 13.44
CA ASP A 84 -7.62 -4.40 12.80
C ASP A 84 -8.66 -3.80 13.77
N GLU A 85 -8.46 -2.56 14.20
CA GLU A 85 -9.49 -1.81 14.91
C GLU A 85 -10.42 -1.14 13.90
N MET A 86 -11.50 -1.85 13.61
CA MET A 86 -12.63 -1.42 12.79
C MET A 86 -12.99 0.06 13.08
N GLY A 87 -12.79 0.93 12.09
CA GLY A 87 -13.17 2.34 12.13
C GLY A 87 -12.03 3.35 12.04
N ARG A 88 -10.77 2.96 12.29
CA ARG A 88 -9.60 3.85 12.13
C ARG A 88 -9.04 3.87 10.71
N LEU A 89 -9.36 2.84 9.93
CA LEU A 89 -9.01 2.63 8.54
C LEU A 89 -10.29 2.41 7.74
N ARG A 90 -10.40 3.04 6.58
CA ARG A 90 -11.36 2.69 5.53
C ARG A 90 -10.60 2.38 4.26
N HIS A 91 -11.12 1.48 3.43
CA HIS A 91 -10.56 1.23 2.12
C HIS A 91 -11.63 1.00 1.08
N VAL A 92 -11.28 1.24 -0.18
CA VAL A 92 -12.14 1.00 -1.32
C VAL A 92 -11.29 0.63 -2.54
N HIS A 93 -11.77 -0.32 -3.33
CA HIS A 93 -11.19 -0.60 -4.64
C HIS A 93 -11.57 0.51 -5.61
N LEU A 94 -10.57 1.00 -6.35
CA LEU A 94 -10.71 2.08 -7.31
C LEU A 94 -11.06 1.51 -8.68
N ASP A 95 -12.29 1.01 -8.83
CA ASP A 95 -12.83 0.64 -10.14
C ASP A 95 -13.14 1.89 -11.00
N HIS A 96 -13.60 1.66 -12.23
CA HIS A 96 -13.96 2.73 -13.16
C HIS A 96 -15.00 3.71 -12.57
N ASP A 97 -16.02 3.19 -11.90
CA ASP A 97 -17.16 3.97 -11.42
C ASP A 97 -16.80 4.75 -10.16
N ARG A 98 -15.99 4.15 -9.28
CA ARG A 98 -15.48 4.78 -8.07
C ARG A 98 -14.53 5.93 -8.39
N ILE A 99 -13.65 5.76 -9.38
CA ILE A 99 -12.78 6.85 -9.86
C ILE A 99 -13.63 7.98 -10.43
N ALA A 100 -14.64 7.67 -11.25
CA ALA A 100 -15.54 8.68 -11.80
C ALA A 100 -16.33 9.42 -10.71
N GLU A 101 -16.79 8.70 -9.68
CA GLU A 101 -17.45 9.27 -8.50
C GLU A 101 -16.54 10.26 -7.78
N PHE A 102 -15.32 9.85 -7.42
CA PHE A 102 -14.38 10.69 -6.69
C PHE A 102 -13.93 11.92 -7.49
N ARG A 103 -13.84 11.83 -8.81
CA ARG A 103 -13.57 13.00 -9.66
C ARG A 103 -14.68 14.04 -9.60
N ARG A 104 -15.94 13.58 -9.50
CA ARG A 104 -17.11 14.45 -9.49
C ARG A 104 -17.39 15.02 -8.11
N ALA A 105 -17.27 14.21 -7.06
CA ALA A 105 -17.71 14.53 -5.71
C ALA A 105 -16.55 14.85 -4.74
N GLY A 106 -15.30 14.61 -5.15
CA GLY A 106 -14.15 14.63 -4.27
C GLY A 106 -14.08 13.36 -3.39
N LEU A 107 -13.15 13.36 -2.44
CA LEU A 107 -12.90 12.25 -1.51
C LEU A 107 -13.77 12.30 -0.25
N THR A 108 -14.76 13.20 -0.19
CA THR A 108 -15.56 13.49 1.01
C THR A 108 -16.32 12.26 1.50
N SER A 109 -16.82 11.42 0.60
CA SER A 109 -17.52 10.16 0.95
C SER A 109 -16.63 9.15 1.66
N MET A 110 -15.30 9.31 1.59
CA MET A 110 -14.37 8.49 2.35
C MET A 110 -14.10 9.06 3.74
N ILE A 111 -14.38 10.34 3.99
CA ILE A 111 -14.00 11.06 5.22
C ILE A 111 -15.16 11.14 6.24
N GLU A 112 -16.41 11.09 5.79
CA GLU A 112 -17.63 11.24 6.62
C GLU A 112 -18.07 9.97 7.36
#